data_AF-A0A2K9NTC9-F1
#
_entry.id   AF-A0A2K9NTC9-F1
#
_cell.length_a   1.000
_cell.length_b   1.000
_cell.length_c   1.000
_cell.angle_alpha   90.00
_cell.angle_beta   90.00
_cell.angle_gamma   90.00
#
_symmetry.space_group_name_H-M   'P 1'
#
loop_
_entity.id
_entity.type
_entity.pdbx_description
1 polymer ?
#
loop_
_entity_poly.entity_id
_entity_poly.type
_entity_poly.pdbx_seq_one_letter_code
_entity_poly.pdbx_strand_id
1 'polypeptide(L)'
;MKHNPMIGKHVHNNRESKEGQILRFVREVRKLSLTDVAVKIQLKAMDIDHYENGRRFYTPEEIDMFLNLYQFKKEDFEHLLSLKVVTKQIVNHYMINHKS
;
A
#
# COMPACT_ATOMS: atom_id res chain seq x y z
N MET A 1 26.26 -15.17 16.40
CA MET A 1 25.15 -14.19 16.34
C MET A 1 24.95 -13.83 14.88
N LYS A 2 23.84 -14.25 14.26
CA LYS A 2 23.59 -14.01 12.84
C LYS A 2 23.18 -12.53 12.68
N HIS A 3 24.06 -11.71 12.12
CA HIS A 3 23.71 -10.38 11.67
C HIS A 3 22.70 -10.52 10.53
N ASN A 4 21.45 -10.13 10.78
CA ASN A 4 20.48 -9.94 9.72
C ASN A 4 20.87 -8.65 8.99
N PRO A 5 21.19 -8.67 7.68
CA PRO A 5 21.58 -7.46 6.99
C PRO A 5 20.37 -6.53 6.92
N MET A 6 20.45 -5.41 7.64
CA MET A 6 19.54 -4.28 7.49
C MET A 6 19.55 -3.86 6.01
N ILE A 7 18.48 -4.18 5.28
CA ILE A 7 18.29 -3.74 3.91
C ILE A 7 18.10 -2.22 3.94
N GLY A 8 19.06 -1.51 3.35
CA GLY A 8 18.91 -0.13 2.92
C GLY A 8 19.26 0.93 3.96
N LYS A 9 20.45 1.53 3.80
CA LYS A 9 20.78 2.85 4.34
C LYS A 9 19.66 3.84 4.02
N HIS A 10 19.32 4.67 5.00
CA HIS A 10 18.42 5.83 4.88
C HIS A 10 18.74 6.67 3.64
N VAL A 11 17.99 6.46 2.56
CA VAL A 11 17.88 7.41 1.46
C VAL A 11 16.42 7.82 1.44
N HIS A 12 16.13 9.00 1.97
CA HIS A 12 14.84 9.66 1.80
C HIS A 12 14.68 10.06 0.33
N ASN A 13 14.46 9.09 -0.54
CA ASN A 13 13.95 9.38 -1.87
C ASN A 13 12.48 9.75 -1.67
N ASN A 14 12.17 11.02 -1.83
CA ASN A 14 10.83 11.61 -1.76
C ASN A 14 9.93 11.15 -2.95
N ARG A 15 10.19 9.94 -3.47
CA ARG A 15 9.41 9.27 -4.52
C ARG A 15 8.50 8.28 -3.83
N GLU A 16 7.19 8.45 -4.05
CA GLU A 16 6.19 7.48 -3.62
C GLU A 16 6.62 6.07 -4.03
N SER A 17 6.62 5.13 -3.09
CA SER A 17 6.79 3.72 -3.43
C SER A 17 5.59 3.28 -4.28
N LYS A 18 5.81 2.34 -5.18
CA LYS A 18 4.73 1.88 -6.06
C LYS A 18 3.66 1.15 -5.25
N GLU A 19 4.06 0.45 -4.21
CA GLU A 19 3.22 -0.15 -3.18
C GLU A 19 2.34 0.91 -2.52
N GLY A 20 2.94 2.00 -2.03
CA GLY A 20 2.22 3.09 -1.38
C GLY A 20 1.23 3.78 -2.32
N GLN A 21 1.63 3.99 -3.57
CA GLN A 21 0.77 4.54 -4.61
C GLN A 21 -0.46 3.64 -4.89
N ILE A 22 -0.25 2.33 -5.04
CA ILE A 22 -1.34 1.37 -5.28
C ILE A 22 -2.28 1.33 -4.07
N LEU A 23 -1.73 1.16 -2.86
CA LEU A 23 -2.53 1.06 -1.63
C LEU A 23 -3.33 2.35 -1.37
N ARG A 24 -2.76 3.52 -1.66
CA ARG A 24 -3.50 4.80 -1.65
C ARG A 24 -4.68 4.77 -2.61
N PHE A 25 -4.46 4.38 -3.86
CA PHE A 25 -5.54 4.33 -4.85
C PHE A 25 -6.64 3.35 -4.47
N VAL A 26 -6.29 2.18 -3.94
CA VAL A 26 -7.27 1.21 -3.42
C VAL A 26 -8.09 1.84 -2.29
N ARG A 27 -7.42 2.46 -1.31
CA ARG A 27 -8.09 3.15 -0.18
C ARG A 27 -9.07 4.23 -0.67
N GLU A 28 -8.64 5.06 -1.60
CA GLU A 28 -9.45 6.13 -2.17
C GLU A 28 -10.65 5.62 -2.97
N VAL A 29 -10.48 4.53 -3.75
CA VAL A 29 -11.59 3.90 -4.49
C VAL A 29 -12.60 3.28 -3.51
N ARG A 30 -12.13 2.71 -2.39
CA ARG A 30 -12.98 2.28 -1.26
C ARG A 30 -13.62 3.43 -0.49
N LYS A 31 -13.24 4.69 -0.79
CA LYS A 31 -13.69 5.91 -0.08
C LYS A 31 -13.38 5.87 1.42
N LEU A 32 -12.25 5.27 1.80
CA LEU A 32 -11.76 5.26 3.18
C LEU A 32 -10.84 6.46 3.42
N SER A 33 -11.06 7.20 4.52
CA SER A 33 -10.12 8.22 4.97
C SER A 33 -8.89 7.57 5.63
N LEU A 34 -7.80 8.34 5.78
CA LEU A 34 -6.63 7.88 6.54
C LEU A 34 -7.00 7.52 7.99
N THR A 35 -7.93 8.28 8.59
CA THR A 35 -8.41 8.04 9.94
C THR A 35 -9.21 6.74 10.05
N ASP A 36 -10.08 6.43 9.07
CA ASP A 36 -10.84 5.17 9.06
C ASP A 36 -9.92 3.95 9.03
N VAL A 37 -8.84 4.05 8.27
CA VAL A 37 -7.83 2.99 8.17
C VAL A 37 -7.05 2.89 9.47
N ALA A 38 -6.50 4.01 9.95
CA ALA A 38 -5.71 4.11 11.16
C ALA A 38 -6.41 3.48 12.38
N VAL A 39 -7.70 3.78 12.57
CA VAL A 39 -8.51 3.19 13.65
C VAL A 39 -8.60 1.67 13.55
N LYS A 40 -8.79 1.12 12.34
CA LYS A 40 -8.97 -0.32 12.13
C LYS A 40 -7.70 -1.14 12.36
N ILE A 41 -6.53 -0.56 12.11
CA ILE A 41 -5.22 -1.25 12.28
C ILE A 41 -4.39 -0.69 13.44
N GLN A 42 -5.00 0.11 14.31
CA GLN A 42 -4.39 0.67 15.52
C GLN A 42 -3.10 1.47 15.26
N LEU A 43 -3.07 2.21 14.15
CA LEU A 43 -2.00 3.13 13.78
C LEU A 43 -2.47 4.59 13.87
N LYS A 44 -1.56 5.55 13.70
CA LYS A 44 -1.95 6.96 13.51
C LYS A 44 -2.20 7.22 12.03
N ALA A 45 -3.11 8.15 11.71
CA ALA A 45 -3.36 8.56 10.32
C ALA A 45 -2.07 9.06 9.61
N MET A 46 -1.17 9.69 10.37
CA MET A 46 0.15 10.11 9.90
C MET A 46 1.04 8.93 9.49
N ASP A 47 0.94 7.78 10.16
CA ASP A 47 1.71 6.60 9.78
C ASP A 47 1.25 6.11 8.40
N ILE A 48 -0.07 6.09 8.16
CA ILE A 48 -0.66 5.71 6.87
C ILE A 48 -0.19 6.66 5.76
N ASP A 49 -0.21 7.96 6.02
CA ASP A 49 0.31 8.97 5.09
C ASP A 49 1.80 8.73 4.76
N HIS A 50 2.61 8.41 5.76
CA HIS A 50 4.03 8.12 5.56
C HIS A 50 4.26 6.87 4.71
N TYR A 51 3.47 5.83 4.90
CA TYR A 51 3.51 4.64 4.05
C TYR A 51 3.13 4.96 2.60
N GLU A 52 2.00 5.63 2.39
CA GLU A 52 1.47 5.94 1.06
C GLU A 52 2.38 6.88 0.27
N ASN A 53 3.07 7.80 0.95
CA ASN A 53 4.01 8.74 0.34
C ASN A 53 5.45 8.21 0.27
N GLY A 54 5.70 6.93 0.58
CA GLY A 54 7.03 6.32 0.51
C GLY A 54 8.03 6.82 1.56
N ARG A 55 7.57 7.52 2.60
CA ARG A 55 8.40 7.96 3.74
C ARG A 55 8.67 6.83 4.73
N ARG A 56 7.83 5.79 4.69
CA ARG A 56 7.99 4.53 5.43
C ARG A 56 7.87 3.36 4.46
N PHE A 57 8.72 2.36 4.63
CA PHE A 57 8.65 1.12 3.86
C PHE A 57 7.68 0.13 4.50
N TYR A 58 7.02 -0.66 3.67
CA TYR A 58 6.19 -1.76 4.12
C TYR A 58 7.02 -3.03 4.27
N THR A 59 6.76 -3.77 5.34
CA THR A 59 7.07 -5.19 5.43
C THR A 59 6.02 -6.00 4.64
N PRO A 60 6.34 -7.24 4.22
CA PRO A 60 5.36 -8.11 3.57
C PRO A 60 4.09 -8.33 4.41
N GLU A 61 4.23 -8.45 5.72
CA GLU A 61 3.12 -8.65 6.66
C GLU A 61 2.22 -7.41 6.73
N GLU A 62 2.81 -6.21 6.69
CA GLU A 62 2.04 -4.97 6.61
C GLU A 62 1.28 -4.85 5.29
N ILE A 63 1.90 -5.20 4.15
CA ILE A 63 1.19 -5.25 2.85
C ILE A 63 -0.03 -6.16 2.96
N ASP A 64 0.14 -7.40 3.44
CA ASP A 64 -0.96 -8.35 3.58
C ASP A 64 -2.05 -7.81 4.52
N MET A 65 -1.69 -7.14 5.62
CA MET A 65 -2.63 -6.48 6.52
C MET A 65 -3.47 -5.39 5.80
N PHE A 66 -2.83 -4.51 5.02
CA PHE A 66 -3.53 -3.46 4.26
C PHE A 66 -4.43 -4.06 3.17
N LEU A 67 -3.96 -5.07 2.44
CA LEU A 67 -4.73 -5.74 1.41
C LEU A 67 -5.99 -6.39 1.99
N ASN A 68 -5.86 -7.08 3.13
CA ASN A 68 -6.99 -7.68 3.84
C ASN A 68 -8.00 -6.61 4.31
N LEU A 69 -7.51 -5.52 4.90
CA LEU A 69 -8.36 -4.41 5.34
C LEU A 69 -9.15 -3.80 4.17
N TYR A 70 -8.50 -3.65 3.02
CA TYR A 70 -9.09 -3.09 1.81
C TYR A 70 -9.90 -4.11 0.99
N GLN A 71 -9.95 -5.37 1.43
CA GLN A 71 -10.56 -6.48 0.70
C GLN A 71 -10.06 -6.51 -0.76
N PHE A 72 -8.74 -6.38 -0.94
CA PHE A 72 -8.10 -6.35 -2.25
C PHE A 72 -7.19 -7.57 -2.40
N LYS A 73 -7.30 -8.26 -3.53
CA LYS A 73 -6.61 -9.53 -3.77
C LYS A 73 -5.11 -9.29 -3.92
N LYS A 74 -4.32 -10.20 -3.38
CA LYS A 74 -2.86 -10.14 -3.46
C LYS A 74 -2.37 -10.30 -4.89
N GLU A 75 -3.02 -11.15 -5.67
CA GLU A 75 -2.70 -11.39 -7.08
C GLU A 75 -2.91 -10.12 -7.92
N ASP A 76 -4.00 -9.39 -7.66
CA ASP A 76 -4.27 -8.10 -8.33
C ASP A 76 -3.21 -7.05 -7.94
N PHE A 77 -2.83 -7.02 -6.66
CA PHE A 77 -1.77 -6.14 -6.18
C PHE A 77 -0.41 -6.43 -6.83
N GLU A 78 0.00 -7.70 -6.87
CA GLU A 78 1.23 -8.14 -7.54
C GLU A 78 1.21 -7.85 -9.04
N HIS A 79 0.06 -8.04 -9.69
CA HIS A 79 -0.10 -7.68 -11.09
C HIS A 79 0.08 -6.17 -11.30
N LEU A 80 -0.54 -5.33 -10.47
CA LEU A 80 -0.36 -3.87 -10.52
C LEU A 80 1.10 -3.46 -10.28
N LEU A 81 1.82 -4.16 -9.39
CA LEU A 81 3.25 -3.96 -9.17
C LEU A 81 4.11 -4.30 -10.39
N SER A 82 3.67 -5.18 -11.29
CA SER A 82 4.40 -5.50 -12.52
C SER A 82 4.22 -4.46 -13.64
N LEU A 83 3.17 -3.65 -13.60
CA LEU A 83 2.87 -2.67 -14.66
C LEU A 83 3.95 -1.57 -14.78
N LYS A 84 4.17 -0.99 -15.95
CA LYS A 84 5.10 0.15 -16.06
C LYS A 84 4.57 1.41 -15.35
N VAL A 85 3.26 1.62 -15.40
CA VAL A 85 2.56 2.78 -14.83
C VAL A 85 1.29 2.27 -14.16
N VAL A 86 0.94 2.85 -13.01
CA VAL A 86 -0.33 2.60 -12.34
C VAL A 86 -1.06 3.93 -12.12
N THR A 87 -2.37 3.92 -12.36
CA THR A 87 -3.24 5.08 -12.14
C THR A 87 -4.45 4.64 -11.34
N LYS A 88 -5.12 5.59 -10.70
CA LYS A 88 -6.37 5.32 -9.97
C LYS A 88 -7.44 4.69 -10.85
N GLN A 89 -7.52 5.06 -12.13
CA GLN A 89 -8.45 4.46 -13.09
C GLN A 89 -8.15 2.97 -13.31
N ILE A 90 -6.87 2.61 -13.45
CA ILE A 90 -6.45 1.21 -13.58
C ILE A 90 -6.87 0.43 -12.32
N VAL A 91 -6.53 0.93 -11.12
CA VAL A 91 -6.90 0.27 -9.85
C VAL A 91 -8.42 0.09 -9.72
N ASN A 92 -9.20 1.12 -10.05
CA ASN A 92 -10.66 1.05 -10.01
C ASN A 92 -11.21 -0.03 -10.97
N HIS A 93 -10.63 -0.20 -12.15
CA HIS A 93 -11.00 -1.26 -13.09
C HIS A 93 -10.78 -2.66 -12.51
N TYR A 94 -9.65 -2.91 -11.85
CA TYR A 94 -9.41 -4.18 -11.15
C TYR A 94 -10.45 -4.43 -10.05
N MET A 95 -10.78 -3.40 -9.28
CA MET A 95 -11.74 -3.50 -8.19
C MET A 95 -13.19 -3.75 -8.65
N ILE A 96 -13.56 -3.29 -9.85
CA ILE A 96 -14.90 -3.52 -10.41
C ILE A 96 -15.01 -4.92 -11.02
N ASN A 97 -14.01 -5.35 -11.79
CA ASN A 97 -14.09 -6.58 -12.59
C ASN A 97 -13.73 -7.85 -11.81
N HIS A 98 -13.02 -7.74 -10.69
CA HIS A 98 -12.63 -8.88 -9.87
C HIS A 98 -13.33 -8.90 -8.51
N LYS A 99 -14.51 -8.27 -8.40
CA LYS A 99 -15.38 -8.37 -7.22
C LYS A 99 -15.61 -9.84 -6.88
N SER A 100 -15.03 -10.27 -5.75
CA SER A 100 -15.43 -11.48 -5.04
C SER A 100 -16.69 -11.23 -4.23
#